data_AF-A0A0Q5WRL4-F1
#
_entry.id   AF-A0A0Q5WRL4-F1
#
_cell.length_a   1.000
_cell.length_b   1.000
_cell.length_c   1.000
_cell.angle_alpha   90.00
_cell.angle_beta   90.00
_cell.angle_gamma   90.00
#
_symmetry.space_group_name_H-M   'P 1'
#
loop_
_entity.id
_entity.type
_entity.pdbx_description
1 polymer ?
#
loop_
_entity_poly.entity_id
_entity_poly.type
_entity_poly.pdbx_seq_one_letter_code
_entity_poly.pdbx_strand_id
1 'polypeptide(L)'
;MTDTYVICARKRNGDVFTSEPGPVRFLKVPSTVKTFYDSSHVVANPKIWAGEVQALADGDENPNSIAPTGDVLVFIHGYNNSMEDILRRTRQLSKDLRAEGWRGQVVAFDWPSANQTLNYLEDRWDGSQVAISLVSKAIRLLSEGQKADCRTNVHLLAHSAGAYVAMEAFLQAEKDGPLRNTPWRIGQVAFISGDVSMNSLSVKSDWSGPMFARIMRLTNYYNPFDAALAVSTAKRLGVSPRAGRRGLPADAPDKAVAVNCGPYFKGLQPDASFAHVSWTHSWYIGNRVFARDLAMTLEGAIDRDFIPTRERIGGELCLADHPRPVFQSQWDIKSTAQMTERHIR
;
A
#
# COMPACT_ATOMS: atom_id res chain seq x y z
N MET A 1 14.19 -2.70 17.40
CA MET A 1 13.15 -2.68 16.35
C MET A 1 11.88 -2.15 16.99
N THR A 2 11.13 -1.31 16.31
CA THR A 2 9.83 -0.81 16.80
C THR A 2 8.76 -1.89 16.67
N ASP A 3 7.70 -1.76 17.46
CA ASP A 3 6.53 -2.64 17.41
C ASP A 3 5.84 -2.57 16.04
N THR A 4 5.08 -3.61 15.72
CA THR A 4 4.35 -3.71 14.45
C THR A 4 2.88 -3.46 14.68
N TYR A 5 2.35 -2.48 13.96
CA TYR A 5 0.95 -2.07 14.03
C TYR A 5 0.16 -2.79 12.94
N VAL A 6 -0.91 -3.49 13.33
CA VAL A 6 -1.75 -4.29 12.43
C VAL A 6 -3.22 -3.93 12.63
N ILE A 7 -3.92 -3.73 11.52
CA ILE A 7 -5.37 -3.61 11.46
C ILE A 7 -5.88 -4.96 10.96
N CYS A 8 -6.39 -5.78 11.88
CA CYS A 8 -6.77 -7.16 11.62
C CYS A 8 -8.28 -7.25 11.38
N ALA A 9 -8.68 -7.71 10.21
CA ALA A 9 -10.07 -7.97 9.81
C ALA A 9 -10.44 -9.45 9.89
N ARG A 10 -9.63 -10.27 10.55
CA ARG A 10 -9.92 -11.69 10.78
C ARG A 10 -10.92 -11.87 11.91
N LYS A 11 -11.78 -12.87 11.76
CA LYS A 11 -12.64 -13.37 12.81
C LYS A 11 -11.78 -13.92 13.93
N ARG A 12 -12.29 -13.80 15.16
CA ARG A 12 -11.66 -14.33 16.35
C ARG A 12 -12.44 -15.53 16.85
N ASN A 13 -11.74 -16.60 17.22
CA ASN A 13 -12.29 -17.73 17.95
C ASN A 13 -11.50 -17.90 19.26
N GLY A 14 -12.14 -17.55 20.39
CA GLY A 14 -11.42 -17.39 21.66
C GLY A 14 -10.35 -16.31 21.57
N ASP A 15 -9.10 -16.70 21.73
CA ASP A 15 -7.94 -15.80 21.64
C ASP A 15 -7.28 -15.78 20.25
N VAL A 16 -7.62 -16.72 19.36
CA VAL A 16 -6.94 -16.90 18.08
C VAL A 16 -7.70 -16.21 16.94
N PHE A 17 -6.96 -15.65 15.98
CA PHE A 17 -7.52 -15.16 14.72
C PHE A 17 -7.58 -16.27 13.67
N THR A 18 -8.70 -16.38 12.97
CA THR A 18 -8.95 -17.41 11.95
C THR A 18 -8.72 -16.88 10.53
N SER A 19 -8.95 -17.71 9.51
CA SER A 19 -8.94 -17.28 8.10
C SER A 19 -10.28 -16.78 7.60
N GLU A 20 -11.20 -16.42 8.51
CA GLU A 20 -12.56 -15.95 8.17
C GLU A 20 -12.67 -14.43 8.36
N PRO A 21 -13.57 -13.74 7.65
CA PRO A 21 -13.83 -12.33 7.88
C PRO A 21 -14.50 -12.07 9.23
N GLY A 22 -14.11 -10.98 9.89
CA GLY A 22 -14.71 -10.58 11.16
C GLY A 22 -14.52 -9.10 11.49
N PRO A 23 -15.00 -8.66 12.67
CA PRO A 23 -14.87 -7.27 13.09
C PRO A 23 -13.40 -6.83 13.15
N VAL A 24 -13.11 -5.64 12.63
CA VAL A 24 -11.76 -5.08 12.67
C VAL A 24 -11.29 -4.84 14.10
N ARG A 25 -10.04 -5.22 14.35
CA ARG A 25 -9.30 -4.96 15.59
C ARG A 25 -7.97 -4.30 15.28
N PHE A 26 -7.48 -3.51 16.23
CA PHE A 26 -6.23 -2.78 16.13
C PHE A 26 -5.22 -3.42 17.07
N LEU A 27 -4.10 -3.87 16.52
CA LEU A 27 -3.11 -4.66 17.24
C LEU A 27 -1.78 -3.91 17.30
N LYS A 28 -1.10 -4.06 18.43
CA LYS A 28 0.29 -3.67 18.63
C LYS A 28 1.08 -4.93 18.93
N VAL A 29 1.87 -5.38 17.98
CA VAL A 29 2.62 -6.64 18.07
C VAL A 29 4.07 -6.33 18.42
N PRO A 30 4.57 -6.74 19.61
CA PRO A 30 5.94 -6.49 20.01
C PRO A 30 6.95 -6.95 18.97
N SER A 31 8.02 -6.18 18.79
CA SER A 31 9.06 -6.52 17.81
C SER A 31 9.73 -7.89 18.06
N THR A 32 9.65 -8.41 19.29
CA THR A 32 10.13 -9.73 19.70
C THR A 32 9.27 -10.89 19.18
N VAL A 33 7.97 -10.67 18.95
CA VAL A 33 7.04 -11.68 18.44
C VAL A 33 7.20 -11.77 16.92
N LYS A 34 7.55 -12.96 16.40
CA LYS A 34 7.89 -13.13 14.97
C LYS A 34 6.83 -13.85 14.15
N THR A 35 6.10 -14.79 14.73
CA THR A 35 5.37 -15.82 13.97
C THR A 35 3.85 -15.67 14.01
N PHE A 36 3.28 -15.03 15.03
CA PHE A 36 1.82 -14.91 15.17
C PHE A 36 1.42 -13.64 15.93
N TYR A 37 0.12 -13.35 15.93
CA TYR A 37 -0.53 -12.42 16.85
C TYR A 37 -1.92 -12.94 17.18
N ASP A 38 -2.45 -12.49 18.31
CA ASP A 38 -3.67 -13.03 18.94
C ASP A 38 -4.41 -11.91 19.71
N SER A 39 -5.42 -12.28 20.48
CA SER A 39 -6.23 -11.35 21.26
C SER A 39 -5.43 -10.51 22.26
N SER A 40 -4.31 -11.02 22.78
CA SER A 40 -3.47 -10.32 23.77
C SER A 40 -2.78 -9.08 23.18
N HIS A 41 -2.64 -9.04 21.86
CA HIS A 41 -2.03 -7.94 21.12
C HIS A 41 -3.03 -6.82 20.78
N VAL A 42 -4.32 -7.02 21.08
CA VAL A 42 -5.38 -6.05 20.73
C VAL A 42 -5.30 -4.84 21.66
N VAL A 43 -5.20 -3.66 21.05
CA VAL A 43 -5.35 -2.39 21.77
C VAL A 43 -6.85 -2.10 21.90
N ALA A 44 -7.34 -2.13 23.13
CA ALA A 44 -8.78 -2.04 23.43
C ALA A 44 -9.44 -0.75 22.90
N ASN A 45 -8.71 0.37 22.91
CA ASN A 45 -9.21 1.65 22.40
C ASN A 45 -8.55 2.00 21.05
N PRO A 46 -9.29 1.95 19.94
CA PRO A 46 -8.77 2.31 18.62
C PRO A 46 -8.14 3.72 18.55
N LYS A 47 -8.68 4.69 19.31
CA LYS A 47 -8.14 6.05 19.32
C LYS A 47 -6.75 6.14 19.96
N ILE A 48 -6.49 5.32 20.97
CA ILE A 48 -5.14 5.23 21.57
C ILE A 48 -4.17 4.64 20.55
N TRP A 49 -4.56 3.54 19.90
CA TRP A 49 -3.76 2.91 18.86
C TRP A 49 -3.43 3.90 17.72
N ALA A 50 -4.43 4.65 17.26
CA ALA A 50 -4.24 5.63 16.19
C ALA A 50 -3.37 6.80 16.60
N GLY A 51 -3.56 7.31 17.83
CA GLY A 51 -2.71 8.35 18.39
C GLY A 51 -1.25 7.92 18.51
N GLU A 52 -0.98 6.66 18.88
CA GLU A 52 0.40 6.13 18.86
C GLU A 52 0.98 6.06 17.44
N VAL A 53 0.22 5.53 16.48
CA VAL A 53 0.67 5.46 15.06
C VAL A 53 0.97 6.85 14.51
N GLN A 54 0.11 7.83 14.78
CA GLN A 54 0.29 9.22 14.37
C GLN A 54 1.49 9.86 15.07
N ALA A 55 1.63 9.68 16.38
CA ALA A 55 2.80 10.20 17.12
C ALA A 55 4.12 9.62 16.60
N LEU A 56 4.14 8.34 16.18
CA LEU A 56 5.31 7.73 15.54
C LEU A 56 5.57 8.31 14.15
N ALA A 57 4.53 8.55 13.35
CA ALA A 57 4.65 9.14 12.03
C ALA A 57 5.10 10.60 12.06
N ASP A 58 4.61 11.37 13.04
CA ASP A 58 4.86 12.80 13.16
C ASP A 58 6.12 13.11 13.99
N GLY A 59 6.55 12.18 14.86
CA GLY A 59 7.68 12.37 15.78
C GLY A 59 9.07 12.22 15.14
N ASP A 60 9.15 11.76 13.90
CA ASP A 60 10.39 11.64 13.12
C ASP A 60 10.18 12.33 11.77
N GLU A 61 10.36 13.66 11.76
CA GLU A 61 10.05 14.49 10.61
C GLU A 61 10.78 14.01 9.35
N ASN A 62 10.04 13.79 8.26
CA ASN A 62 10.64 13.58 6.94
C ASN A 62 10.85 14.94 6.24
N PRO A 63 12.09 15.46 6.13
CA PRO A 63 12.35 16.74 5.48
C PRO A 63 12.09 16.72 3.96
N ASN A 64 12.06 15.52 3.36
CA ASN A 64 11.83 15.34 1.93
C ASN A 64 10.35 15.14 1.60
N SER A 65 9.45 15.05 2.58
CA SER A 65 8.03 14.82 2.34
C SER A 65 7.26 16.13 2.24
N ILE A 66 6.29 16.17 1.31
CA ILE A 66 5.31 17.26 1.23
C ILE A 66 4.24 17.14 2.32
N ALA A 67 4.17 16.02 3.05
CA ALA A 67 3.25 15.87 4.16
C ALA A 67 3.63 16.86 5.28
N PRO A 68 2.72 17.70 5.76
CA PRO A 68 3.07 18.78 6.70
C PRO A 68 3.52 18.31 8.09
N THR A 69 3.06 17.14 8.54
CA THR A 69 3.42 16.53 9.83
C THR A 69 4.18 15.23 9.60
N GLY A 70 3.49 14.12 9.37
CA GLY A 70 4.06 12.81 9.08
C GLY A 70 3.32 12.04 7.99
N ASP A 71 3.82 10.85 7.68
CA ASP A 71 3.24 9.94 6.69
C ASP A 71 2.92 8.59 7.33
N VAL A 72 1.74 8.04 7.02
CA VAL A 72 1.37 6.66 7.36
C VAL A 72 1.14 5.87 6.07
N LEU A 73 1.81 4.73 5.96
CA LEU A 73 1.64 3.78 4.87
C LEU A 73 0.87 2.55 5.35
N VAL A 74 -0.35 2.35 4.84
CA VAL A 74 -1.10 1.12 5.06
C VAL A 74 -0.72 0.09 3.98
N PHE A 75 -0.01 -0.96 4.40
CA PHE A 75 0.36 -2.09 3.55
C PHE A 75 -0.74 -3.16 3.56
N ILE A 76 -1.30 -3.42 2.38
CA ILE A 76 -2.38 -4.39 2.13
C ILE A 76 -1.74 -5.59 1.43
N HIS A 77 -1.62 -6.72 2.12
CA HIS A 77 -0.97 -7.91 1.58
C HIS A 77 -1.80 -8.59 0.48
N GLY A 78 -1.16 -9.51 -0.24
CA GLY A 78 -1.80 -10.35 -1.27
C GLY A 78 -2.43 -11.64 -0.71
N TYR A 79 -2.88 -12.50 -1.60
CA TYR A 79 -3.44 -13.82 -1.28
C TYR A 79 -2.44 -14.73 -0.56
N ASN A 80 -2.93 -15.61 0.32
CA ASN A 80 -2.19 -16.67 1.01
C ASN A 80 -0.98 -16.19 1.83
N ASN A 81 -1.17 -15.14 2.64
CA ASN A 81 -0.17 -14.69 3.61
C ASN A 81 -0.52 -15.16 5.02
N SER A 82 0.42 -15.85 5.67
CA SER A 82 0.35 -16.16 7.09
C SER A 82 0.55 -14.91 7.95
N MET A 83 0.24 -14.97 9.25
CA MET A 83 0.54 -13.88 10.18
C MET A 83 2.04 -13.59 10.26
N GLU A 84 2.87 -14.64 10.20
CA GLU A 84 4.32 -14.53 10.14
C GLU A 84 4.77 -13.75 8.90
N ASP A 85 4.22 -14.07 7.72
CA ASP A 85 4.51 -13.34 6.49
C ASP A 85 4.13 -11.87 6.59
N ILE A 86 2.97 -11.56 7.17
CA ILE A 86 2.51 -10.19 7.36
C ILE A 86 3.48 -9.44 8.29
N LEU A 87 3.85 -10.00 9.43
CA LEU A 87 4.81 -9.37 10.35
C LEU A 87 6.18 -9.17 9.69
N ARG A 88 6.71 -10.22 9.04
CA ARG A 88 8.02 -10.19 8.38
C ARG A 88 8.05 -9.15 7.26
N ARG A 89 7.06 -9.15 6.37
CA ARG A 89 6.99 -8.24 5.22
C ARG A 89 6.78 -6.79 5.64
N THR A 90 5.90 -6.54 6.61
CA THR A 90 5.68 -5.18 7.13
C THR A 90 6.94 -4.61 7.77
N ARG A 91 7.63 -5.41 8.59
CA ARG A 91 8.90 -5.00 9.21
C ARG A 91 10.01 -4.79 8.21
N GLN A 92 10.13 -5.68 7.21
CA GLN A 92 11.12 -5.56 6.15
C GLN A 92 10.86 -4.30 5.31
N LEU A 93 9.62 -4.05 4.91
CA LEU A 93 9.21 -2.83 4.21
C LEU A 93 9.52 -1.57 5.01
N SER A 94 9.18 -1.55 6.30
CA SER A 94 9.47 -0.41 7.19
C SER A 94 10.98 -0.17 7.32
N LYS A 95 11.77 -1.23 7.53
CA LYS A 95 13.23 -1.16 7.58
C LYS A 95 13.80 -0.61 6.27
N ASP A 96 13.30 -1.10 5.14
CA ASP A 96 13.83 -0.72 3.84
C ASP A 96 13.52 0.74 3.50
N LEU A 97 12.27 1.16 3.66
CA LEU A 97 11.87 2.55 3.48
C LEU A 97 12.66 3.51 4.38
N ARG A 98 12.84 3.14 5.66
CA ARG A 98 13.59 3.97 6.61
C ARG A 98 15.04 4.12 6.23
N ALA A 99 15.68 3.05 5.78
CA ALA A 99 17.06 3.13 5.31
C ALA A 99 17.18 3.81 3.94
N GLU A 100 16.11 3.96 3.16
CA GLU A 100 16.09 4.82 1.94
C GLU A 100 15.62 6.27 2.26
N GLY A 101 15.48 6.60 3.55
CA GLY A 101 15.27 7.95 4.04
C GLY A 101 13.81 8.36 4.24
N TRP A 102 12.84 7.47 4.00
CA TRP A 102 11.44 7.73 4.31
C TRP A 102 11.18 7.53 5.81
N ARG A 103 10.67 8.56 6.49
CA ARG A 103 10.52 8.57 7.97
C ARG A 103 9.11 8.25 8.49
N GLY A 104 8.16 7.91 7.60
CA GLY A 104 6.80 7.58 8.00
C GLY A 104 6.62 6.23 8.71
N GLN A 105 5.40 5.98 9.18
CA GLN A 105 5.01 4.77 9.89
C GLN A 105 4.31 3.77 8.96
N VAL A 106 4.75 2.51 8.93
CA VAL A 106 4.08 1.43 8.19
C VAL A 106 3.12 0.67 9.09
N VAL A 107 1.91 0.44 8.59
CA VAL A 107 0.85 -0.34 9.25
C VAL A 107 0.41 -1.45 8.32
N ALA A 108 0.21 -2.68 8.82
CA ALA A 108 -0.38 -3.74 8.02
C ALA A 108 -1.91 -3.71 8.07
N PHE A 109 -2.58 -3.92 6.93
CA PHE A 109 -3.97 -4.31 6.89
C PHE A 109 -4.05 -5.82 6.60
N ASP A 110 -4.43 -6.58 7.62
CA ASP A 110 -4.56 -8.03 7.57
C ASP A 110 -6.00 -8.42 7.26
N TRP A 111 -6.22 -8.92 6.04
CA TRP A 111 -7.50 -9.44 5.60
C TRP A 111 -7.44 -10.98 5.52
N PRO A 112 -8.57 -11.68 5.73
CA PRO A 112 -8.63 -13.15 5.70
C PRO A 112 -8.28 -13.67 4.29
N SER A 113 -7.00 -13.98 4.08
CA SER A 113 -6.48 -14.50 2.81
C SER A 113 -5.69 -15.80 2.98
N ALA A 114 -5.64 -16.33 4.19
CA ALA A 114 -4.81 -17.47 4.55
C ALA A 114 -5.57 -18.79 4.44
N ASN A 115 -6.40 -18.95 3.40
CA ASN A 115 -7.07 -20.21 3.15
C ASN A 115 -6.13 -21.20 2.48
N GLN A 116 -5.91 -22.31 3.18
CA GLN A 116 -5.13 -23.43 2.68
C GLN A 116 -5.90 -24.08 1.52
N THR A 117 -5.44 -23.80 0.30
CA THR A 117 -5.53 -24.66 -0.89
C THR A 117 -6.80 -24.76 -1.75
N LEU A 118 -7.98 -24.23 -1.42
CA LEU A 118 -9.19 -24.60 -2.20
C LEU A 118 -9.88 -23.53 -3.07
N ASN A 119 -9.89 -22.22 -2.75
CA ASN A 119 -10.63 -21.30 -3.63
C ASN A 119 -10.23 -19.81 -3.59
N TYR A 120 -9.49 -19.36 -4.60
CA TYR A 120 -9.18 -17.93 -4.81
C TYR A 120 -10.43 -17.02 -4.96
N LEU A 121 -11.58 -17.57 -5.38
CA LEU A 121 -12.82 -16.80 -5.49
C LEU A 121 -13.45 -16.53 -4.11
N GLU A 122 -13.31 -17.47 -3.17
CA GLU A 122 -13.78 -17.33 -1.79
C GLU A 122 -12.99 -16.25 -1.06
N ASP A 123 -11.67 -16.24 -1.19
CA ASP A 123 -10.85 -15.17 -0.60
C ASP A 123 -11.14 -13.79 -1.23
N ARG A 124 -11.49 -13.72 -2.51
CA ARG A 124 -11.97 -12.45 -3.10
C ARG A 124 -13.29 -12.01 -2.49
N TRP A 125 -14.19 -12.95 -2.24
CA TRP A 125 -15.45 -12.69 -1.56
C TRP A 125 -15.20 -12.15 -0.15
N ASP A 126 -14.38 -12.82 0.64
CA ASP A 126 -14.03 -12.38 2.00
C ASP A 126 -13.27 -11.06 2.03
N GLY A 127 -12.34 -10.87 1.10
CA GLY A 127 -11.66 -9.60 0.88
C GLY A 127 -12.65 -8.47 0.59
N SER A 128 -13.69 -8.72 -0.22
CA SER A 128 -14.77 -7.77 -0.47
C SER A 128 -15.60 -7.50 0.79
N GLN A 129 -15.90 -8.52 1.60
CA GLN A 129 -16.65 -8.36 2.86
C GLN A 129 -15.95 -7.43 3.86
N VAL A 130 -14.61 -7.46 3.90
CA VAL A 130 -13.83 -6.61 4.82
C VAL A 130 -13.32 -5.33 4.18
N ALA A 131 -13.41 -5.18 2.86
CA ALA A 131 -12.84 -4.06 2.11
C ALA A 131 -13.30 -2.71 2.66
N ILE A 132 -14.60 -2.52 2.91
CA ILE A 132 -15.12 -1.28 3.50
C ILE A 132 -14.45 -0.92 4.82
N SER A 133 -13.95 -1.88 5.59
CA SER A 133 -13.27 -1.61 6.86
C SER A 133 -11.92 -0.92 6.67
N LEU A 134 -11.24 -1.11 5.52
CA LEU A 134 -10.05 -0.34 5.18
C LEU A 134 -10.37 1.16 5.12
N VAL A 135 -11.50 1.56 4.54
CA VAL A 135 -11.89 2.97 4.52
C VAL A 135 -12.55 3.39 5.84
N SER A 136 -13.64 2.71 6.22
CA SER A 136 -14.51 3.10 7.34
C SER A 136 -13.86 3.00 8.72
N LYS A 137 -12.85 2.14 8.89
CA LYS A 137 -12.18 1.90 10.18
C LYS A 137 -10.70 2.26 10.16
N ALA A 138 -9.95 1.95 9.10
CA ALA A 138 -8.52 2.27 9.07
C ALA A 138 -8.25 3.71 8.63
N ILE A 139 -8.60 4.04 7.38
CA ILE A 139 -8.34 5.36 6.80
C ILE A 139 -9.08 6.43 7.60
N ARG A 140 -10.36 6.23 7.91
CA ARG A 140 -11.09 7.19 8.76
C ARG A 140 -10.44 7.37 10.11
N LEU A 141 -10.04 6.33 10.83
CA LEU A 141 -9.47 6.50 12.16
C LEU A 141 -8.13 7.28 12.11
N LEU A 142 -7.31 7.00 11.10
CA LEU A 142 -6.04 7.69 10.85
C LEU A 142 -6.24 9.11 10.30
N SER A 143 -7.39 9.39 9.66
CA SER A 143 -7.74 10.70 9.10
C SER A 143 -8.63 11.53 10.03
N GLU A 144 -9.42 10.94 10.92
CA GLU A 144 -10.27 11.63 11.91
C GLU A 144 -9.47 12.13 13.11
N GLY A 145 -8.23 11.64 13.26
CA GLY A 145 -7.23 12.31 14.07
C GLY A 145 -7.01 13.76 13.63
N GLN A 146 -7.36 14.14 12.38
CA GLN A 146 -7.36 15.49 11.82
C GLN A 146 -8.42 16.43 12.43
N LYS A 147 -8.57 16.44 13.77
CA LYS A 147 -8.95 17.67 14.47
C LYS A 147 -7.83 18.69 14.29
N ALA A 148 -8.18 19.97 14.35
CA ALA A 148 -7.48 21.19 13.87
C ALA A 148 -5.94 21.24 13.76
N ASP A 149 -5.19 20.36 14.42
CA ASP A 149 -3.73 20.34 14.47
C ASP A 149 -3.06 19.02 14.04
N CYS A 150 -3.82 17.99 13.63
CA CYS A 150 -3.25 16.73 13.11
C CYS A 150 -3.35 16.68 11.59
N ARG A 151 -2.23 16.46 10.90
CA ARG A 151 -2.06 16.66 9.45
C ARG A 151 -1.37 15.48 8.78
N THR A 152 -1.41 14.30 9.40
CA THR A 152 -0.69 13.11 8.94
C THR A 152 -1.30 12.66 7.61
N ASN A 153 -0.44 12.47 6.61
CA ASN A 153 -0.86 12.00 5.30
C ASN A 153 -0.97 10.47 5.28
N VAL A 154 -2.03 9.94 4.66
CA VAL A 154 -2.26 8.49 4.59
C VAL A 154 -2.05 8.01 3.16
N HIS A 155 -1.27 6.94 3.01
CA HIS A 155 -0.93 6.28 1.76
C HIS A 155 -1.29 4.79 1.82
N LEU A 156 -1.50 4.16 0.67
CA LEU A 156 -1.76 2.74 0.54
C LEU A 156 -0.68 2.09 -0.33
N LEU A 157 -0.13 0.95 0.11
CA LEU A 157 0.62 0.03 -0.74
C LEU A 157 -0.14 -1.30 -0.80
N ALA A 158 -0.62 -1.67 -1.98
CA ALA A 158 -1.37 -2.90 -2.16
C ALA A 158 -0.59 -3.90 -3.03
N HIS A 159 -0.41 -5.12 -2.53
CA HIS A 159 0.25 -6.21 -3.26
C HIS A 159 -0.76 -7.19 -3.83
N SER A 160 -0.63 -7.56 -5.10
CA SER A 160 -1.41 -8.67 -5.67
C SER A 160 -2.92 -8.48 -5.49
N ALA A 161 -3.61 -9.47 -4.90
CA ALA A 161 -5.02 -9.41 -4.53
C ALA A 161 -5.37 -8.26 -3.55
N GLY A 162 -4.40 -7.71 -2.81
CA GLY A 162 -4.61 -6.50 -2.02
C GLY A 162 -5.04 -5.30 -2.86
N ALA A 163 -4.65 -5.23 -4.14
CA ALA A 163 -5.12 -4.18 -5.05
C ALA A 163 -6.65 -4.28 -5.31
N TYR A 164 -7.17 -5.51 -5.39
CA TYR A 164 -8.61 -5.75 -5.46
C TYR A 164 -9.31 -5.26 -4.19
N VAL A 165 -8.80 -5.64 -3.01
CA VAL A 165 -9.35 -5.19 -1.71
C VAL A 165 -9.35 -3.67 -1.59
N ALA A 166 -8.27 -3.01 -2.00
CA ALA A 166 -8.19 -1.55 -2.03
C ALA A 166 -9.27 -0.95 -2.93
N MET A 167 -9.37 -1.38 -4.20
CA MET A 167 -10.36 -0.84 -5.14
C MET A 167 -11.81 -1.08 -4.67
N GLU A 168 -12.12 -2.27 -4.15
CA GLU A 168 -13.42 -2.56 -3.54
C GLU A 168 -13.74 -1.64 -2.36
N ALA A 169 -12.74 -1.32 -1.53
CA ALA A 169 -12.93 -0.46 -0.36
C ALA A 169 -13.40 0.95 -0.76
N PHE A 170 -12.79 1.54 -1.80
CA PHE A 170 -13.21 2.84 -2.34
C PHE A 170 -14.59 2.77 -2.99
N LEU A 171 -14.89 1.73 -3.77
CA LEU A 171 -16.20 1.54 -4.39
C LEU A 171 -17.30 1.44 -3.32
N GLN A 172 -17.08 0.65 -2.27
CA GLN A 172 -18.04 0.52 -1.18
C GLN A 172 -18.18 1.81 -0.37
N ALA A 173 -17.08 2.56 -0.16
CA ALA A 173 -17.14 3.85 0.53
C ALA A 173 -17.93 4.92 -0.24
N GLU A 174 -17.92 4.89 -1.57
CA GLU A 174 -18.75 5.76 -2.40
C GLU A 174 -20.25 5.42 -2.31
N LYS A 175 -20.56 4.16 -2.01
CA LYS A 175 -21.95 3.70 -1.78
C LYS A 175 -22.44 3.96 -0.35
N ASP A 176 -21.54 4.18 0.59
CA ASP A 176 -21.86 4.54 1.97
C ASP A 176 -22.07 6.06 2.10
N GLY A 177 -23.31 6.48 2.39
CA GLY A 177 -23.69 7.89 2.46
C GLY A 177 -22.79 8.75 3.37
N PRO A 178 -22.56 8.34 4.64
CA PRO A 178 -21.66 9.05 5.55
C PRO A 178 -20.23 9.19 5.03
N LEU A 179 -19.64 8.13 4.48
CA LEU A 179 -18.28 8.14 3.92
C LEU A 179 -18.18 8.98 2.65
N ARG A 180 -19.17 8.89 1.77
CA ARG A 180 -19.25 9.71 0.57
C ARG A 180 -19.30 11.19 0.92
N ASN A 181 -20.07 11.56 1.94
CA ASN A 181 -20.27 12.95 2.34
C ASN A 181 -19.15 13.52 3.23
N THR A 182 -18.19 12.70 3.67
CA THR A 182 -17.04 13.15 4.47
C THR A 182 -15.84 13.46 3.55
N PRO A 183 -15.13 14.59 3.73
CA PRO A 183 -13.99 14.96 2.91
C PRO A 183 -12.69 14.27 3.35
N TRP A 184 -12.59 12.96 3.15
CA TRP A 184 -11.33 12.24 3.32
C TRP A 184 -10.60 12.06 1.98
N ARG A 185 -9.28 11.98 2.03
CA ARG A 185 -8.38 11.81 0.88
C ARG A 185 -7.20 10.91 1.23
N ILE A 186 -6.60 10.32 0.20
CA ILE A 186 -5.40 9.50 0.27
C ILE A 186 -4.33 10.14 -0.61
N GLY A 187 -3.11 10.27 -0.09
CA GLY A 187 -2.00 10.85 -0.84
C GLY A 187 -1.61 9.98 -2.03
N GLN A 188 -1.00 8.83 -1.72
CA GLN A 188 -0.52 7.88 -2.73
C GLN A 188 -1.24 6.55 -2.58
N VAL A 189 -1.69 5.98 -3.70
CA VAL A 189 -1.91 4.54 -3.82
C VAL A 189 -0.80 3.96 -4.67
N ALA A 190 -0.12 2.93 -4.19
CA ALA A 190 0.88 2.19 -4.92
C ALA A 190 0.44 0.73 -5.06
N PHE A 191 0.49 0.20 -6.27
CA PHE A 191 0.29 -1.23 -6.51
C PHE A 191 1.62 -1.89 -6.87
N ILE A 192 1.92 -3.01 -6.22
CA ILE A 192 3.01 -3.91 -6.62
C ILE A 192 2.41 -5.23 -7.08
N SER A 193 2.67 -5.61 -8.33
CA SER A 193 2.10 -6.81 -8.94
C SER A 193 0.57 -6.92 -8.76
N GLY A 194 -0.17 -5.82 -8.92
CA GLY A 194 -1.62 -5.77 -8.69
C GLY A 194 -2.43 -6.77 -9.52
N ASP A 195 -3.23 -7.62 -8.85
CA ASP A 195 -4.07 -8.66 -9.47
C ASP A 195 -5.49 -8.14 -9.80
N VAL A 196 -5.50 -7.04 -10.54
CA VAL A 196 -6.70 -6.42 -11.12
C VAL A 196 -6.53 -6.35 -12.64
N SER A 197 -7.64 -6.30 -13.36
CA SER A 197 -7.60 -6.10 -14.82
C SER A 197 -6.99 -4.72 -15.11
N MET A 198 -6.07 -4.63 -16.08
CA MET A 198 -5.51 -3.33 -16.49
C MET A 198 -6.63 -2.37 -16.96
N ASN A 199 -7.65 -2.88 -17.65
CA ASN A 199 -8.77 -2.05 -18.12
C ASN A 199 -9.62 -1.49 -16.98
N SER A 200 -9.56 -2.08 -15.78
CA SER A 200 -10.24 -1.52 -14.60
C SER A 200 -9.60 -0.22 -14.12
N LEU A 201 -8.42 0.15 -14.63
CA LEU A 201 -7.73 1.41 -14.34
C LEU A 201 -7.91 2.46 -15.46
N SER A 202 -8.79 2.21 -16.42
CA SER A 202 -9.23 3.21 -17.41
C SER A 202 -10.00 4.34 -16.71
N VAL A 203 -9.89 5.56 -17.24
CA VAL A 203 -10.69 6.72 -16.81
C VAL A 203 -12.20 6.50 -16.90
N LYS A 204 -12.66 5.51 -17.68
CA LYS A 204 -14.07 5.16 -17.87
C LYS A 204 -14.57 4.07 -16.92
N SER A 205 -13.73 3.57 -16.02
CA SER A 205 -14.10 2.46 -15.14
C SER A 205 -14.89 2.94 -13.92
N ASP A 206 -16.14 2.49 -13.80
CA ASP A 206 -16.97 2.70 -12.60
C ASP A 206 -16.37 2.07 -11.33
N TRP A 207 -15.45 1.11 -11.48
CA TRP A 207 -14.82 0.43 -10.35
C TRP A 207 -13.66 1.24 -9.76
N SER A 208 -12.77 1.79 -10.59
CA SER A 208 -11.65 2.62 -10.11
C SER A 208 -12.00 4.11 -9.97
N GLY A 209 -13.08 4.58 -10.62
CA GLY A 209 -13.55 5.96 -10.51
C GLY A 209 -13.66 6.47 -9.06
N PRO A 210 -14.33 5.74 -8.14
CA PRO A 210 -14.37 6.08 -6.72
C PRO A 210 -13.00 6.25 -6.06
N MET A 211 -12.03 5.40 -6.42
CA MET A 211 -10.65 5.53 -5.93
C MET A 211 -9.99 6.79 -6.48
N PHE A 212 -10.05 7.03 -7.79
CA PHE A 212 -9.46 8.21 -8.43
C PHE A 212 -10.07 9.55 -7.96
N ALA A 213 -11.33 9.54 -7.49
CA ALA A 213 -11.98 10.69 -6.85
C ALA A 213 -11.41 11.01 -5.45
N ARG A 214 -10.79 10.03 -4.77
CA ARG A 214 -10.33 10.14 -3.38
C ARG A 214 -8.81 10.16 -3.23
N ILE A 215 -8.05 9.77 -4.26
CA ILE A 215 -6.58 9.76 -4.23
C ILE A 215 -5.99 10.99 -4.94
N MET A 216 -4.78 11.40 -4.53
CA MET A 216 -4.00 12.37 -5.29
C MET A 216 -3.30 11.70 -6.48
N ARG A 217 -2.74 10.50 -6.27
CA ARG A 217 -2.00 9.77 -7.31
C ARG A 217 -2.01 8.26 -7.13
N LEU A 218 -1.92 7.56 -8.27
CA LEU A 218 -1.70 6.11 -8.36
C LEU A 218 -0.35 5.83 -9.01
N THR A 219 0.43 4.92 -8.45
CA THR A 219 1.65 4.37 -9.08
C THR A 219 1.51 2.86 -9.16
N ASN A 220 1.50 2.31 -10.38
CA ASN A 220 1.41 0.88 -10.62
C ASN A 220 2.79 0.34 -11.03
N TYR A 221 3.47 -0.34 -10.12
CA TYR A 221 4.68 -1.09 -10.40
C TYR A 221 4.30 -2.44 -10.99
N TYR A 222 4.82 -2.73 -12.19
CA TYR A 222 4.51 -3.97 -12.89
C TYR A 222 5.78 -4.69 -13.34
N ASN A 223 5.69 -6.02 -13.40
CA ASN A 223 6.74 -6.89 -13.91
C ASN A 223 6.18 -7.73 -15.06
N PRO A 224 6.61 -7.52 -16.33
CA PRO A 224 6.22 -8.36 -17.46
C PRO A 224 6.53 -9.85 -17.28
N PHE A 225 7.49 -10.17 -16.41
CA PHE A 225 7.93 -11.54 -16.10
C PHE A 225 7.20 -12.17 -14.91
N ASP A 226 6.15 -11.53 -14.38
CA ASP A 226 5.36 -12.05 -13.26
C ASP A 226 4.61 -13.33 -13.65
N ALA A 227 5.10 -14.47 -13.16
CA ALA A 227 4.61 -15.80 -13.48
C ALA A 227 3.24 -16.08 -12.83
N ALA A 228 3.01 -15.60 -11.60
CA ALA A 228 1.73 -15.78 -10.92
C ALA A 228 0.59 -15.10 -11.70
N LEU A 229 0.83 -13.86 -12.17
CA LEU A 229 -0.15 -13.14 -12.96
C LEU A 229 -0.29 -13.70 -14.38
N ALA A 230 0.75 -14.35 -14.94
CA ALA A 230 0.64 -15.12 -16.19
C ALA A 230 -0.44 -16.20 -16.07
N VAL A 231 -0.33 -17.01 -15.00
CA VAL A 231 -1.25 -18.11 -14.71
C VAL A 231 -2.65 -17.56 -14.40
N SER A 232 -2.74 -16.46 -13.64
CA SER A 232 -4.02 -15.76 -13.36
C SER A 232 -4.73 -15.32 -14.65
N THR A 233 -4.01 -14.74 -15.61
CA THR A 233 -4.57 -14.35 -16.92
C THR A 233 -4.98 -15.58 -17.75
N ALA A 234 -4.13 -16.61 -17.85
CA ALA A 234 -4.42 -17.80 -18.66
C ALA A 234 -5.67 -18.56 -18.17
N LYS A 235 -5.89 -18.62 -16.85
CA LYS A 235 -7.08 -19.25 -16.25
C LYS A 235 -8.37 -18.48 -16.50
N ARG A 236 -8.30 -17.25 -17.00
CA ARG A 236 -9.45 -16.36 -17.23
C ARG A 236 -9.55 -16.03 -18.72
N LEU A 237 -9.90 -17.04 -19.52
CA LEU A 237 -10.04 -16.90 -20.98
C LEU A 237 -10.89 -15.66 -21.33
N GLY A 238 -10.36 -14.77 -22.18
CA GLY A 238 -11.06 -13.59 -22.67
C GLY A 238 -11.05 -12.35 -21.77
N VAL A 239 -10.36 -12.35 -20.62
CA VAL A 239 -10.22 -11.14 -19.78
C VAL A 239 -8.97 -10.32 -20.13
N SER A 240 -9.06 -9.01 -19.92
CA SER A 240 -7.91 -8.10 -20.08
C SER A 240 -6.74 -8.51 -19.17
N PRO A 241 -5.47 -8.31 -19.61
CA PRO A 241 -4.30 -8.65 -18.81
C PRO A 241 -4.28 -7.99 -17.43
N ARG A 242 -3.45 -8.54 -16.52
CA ARG A 242 -3.32 -7.98 -15.17
C ARG A 242 -2.46 -6.73 -15.15
N ALA A 243 -2.88 -5.72 -14.39
CA ALA A 243 -2.16 -4.46 -14.21
C ALA A 243 -0.73 -4.68 -13.68
N GLY A 244 -0.55 -5.64 -12.77
CA GLY A 244 0.76 -6.01 -12.22
C GLY A 244 1.72 -6.70 -13.21
N ARG A 245 1.22 -7.14 -14.37
CA ARG A 245 2.04 -7.76 -15.43
C ARG A 245 2.17 -6.86 -16.67
N ARG A 246 1.17 -6.04 -16.97
CA ARG A 246 1.11 -5.24 -18.21
C ARG A 246 1.17 -3.74 -18.03
N GLY A 247 1.02 -3.22 -16.81
CA GLY A 247 0.99 -1.79 -16.56
C GLY A 247 -0.44 -1.22 -16.63
N LEU A 248 -0.55 0.00 -17.11
CA LEU A 248 -1.80 0.77 -17.20
C LEU A 248 -2.39 0.72 -18.63
N PRO A 249 -3.71 0.92 -18.79
CA PRO A 249 -4.30 1.13 -20.11
C PRO A 249 -3.91 2.50 -20.68
N ALA A 250 -4.03 2.66 -22.00
CA ALA A 250 -3.65 3.91 -22.68
C ALA A 250 -4.50 5.13 -22.26
N ASP A 251 -5.73 4.89 -21.81
CA ASP A 251 -6.67 5.91 -21.33
C ASP A 251 -6.74 5.96 -19.79
N ALA A 252 -5.66 5.56 -19.10
CA ALA A 252 -5.57 5.71 -17.66
C ALA A 252 -5.68 7.20 -17.25
N PRO A 253 -6.27 7.52 -16.08
CA PRO A 253 -6.36 8.91 -15.62
C PRO A 253 -4.99 9.58 -15.48
N ASP A 254 -4.94 10.89 -15.67
CA ASP A 254 -3.74 11.74 -15.46
C ASP A 254 -3.21 11.72 -14.02
N LYS A 255 -3.85 11.02 -13.08
CA LYS A 255 -3.34 10.77 -11.73
C LYS A 255 -2.48 9.51 -11.64
N ALA A 256 -2.51 8.66 -12.66
CA ALA A 256 -1.89 7.35 -12.67
C ALA A 256 -0.58 7.34 -13.46
N VAL A 257 0.41 6.61 -12.95
CA VAL A 257 1.65 6.31 -13.66
C VAL A 257 2.01 4.83 -13.52
N ALA A 258 2.58 4.24 -14.57
CA ALA A 258 3.08 2.87 -14.54
C ALA A 258 4.61 2.87 -14.47
N VAL A 259 5.19 2.03 -13.62
CA VAL A 259 6.64 1.83 -13.52
C VAL A 259 6.97 0.40 -13.93
N ASN A 260 7.58 0.25 -15.10
CA ASN A 260 8.03 -1.03 -15.65
C ASN A 260 9.27 -1.50 -14.90
N CYS A 261 9.10 -2.53 -14.07
CA CYS A 261 10.21 -3.11 -13.32
C CYS A 261 10.95 -4.19 -14.12
N GLY A 262 10.48 -4.56 -15.31
CA GLY A 262 11.01 -5.65 -16.13
C GLY A 262 12.51 -5.52 -16.44
N PRO A 263 13.01 -4.37 -16.95
CA PRO A 263 14.41 -4.18 -17.24
C PRO A 263 15.33 -4.43 -16.03
N TYR A 264 14.99 -3.85 -14.87
CA TYR A 264 15.70 -4.06 -13.61
C TYR A 264 15.58 -5.51 -13.11
N PHE A 265 14.36 -6.07 -13.12
CA PHE A 265 14.07 -7.41 -12.63
C PHE A 265 14.90 -8.50 -13.31
N LYS A 266 15.17 -8.37 -14.62
CA LYS A 266 16.02 -9.33 -15.35
C LYS A 266 17.44 -9.47 -14.79
N GLY A 267 17.95 -8.43 -14.12
CA GLY A 267 19.26 -8.46 -13.47
C GLY A 267 19.24 -9.10 -12.08
N LEU A 268 18.07 -9.39 -11.52
CA LEU A 268 17.94 -9.96 -10.18
C LEU A 268 18.14 -11.48 -10.20
N GLN A 269 18.84 -11.97 -9.19
CA GLN A 269 18.93 -13.40 -8.93
C GLN A 269 17.66 -13.90 -8.23
N PRO A 270 17.16 -15.10 -8.56
CA PRO A 270 16.09 -15.73 -7.81
C PRO A 270 16.42 -15.86 -6.33
N ASP A 271 15.50 -15.44 -5.47
CA ASP A 271 15.63 -15.59 -4.02
C ASP A 271 14.86 -16.83 -3.56
N ALA A 272 15.59 -17.81 -3.05
CA ALA A 272 15.06 -19.09 -2.56
C ALA A 272 14.14 -18.93 -1.33
N SER A 273 14.21 -17.81 -0.61
CA SER A 273 13.33 -17.53 0.53
C SER A 273 11.85 -17.37 0.11
N PHE A 274 11.58 -17.24 -1.18
CA PHE A 274 10.23 -17.22 -1.74
C PHE A 274 9.72 -18.61 -2.15
N ALA A 275 10.34 -19.72 -1.73
CA ALA A 275 9.95 -21.07 -2.16
C ALA A 275 8.44 -21.41 -2.08
N HIS A 276 7.68 -20.75 -1.19
CA HIS A 276 6.24 -20.94 -1.02
C HIS A 276 5.34 -19.98 -1.84
N VAL A 277 5.92 -19.06 -2.61
CA VAL A 277 5.24 -18.04 -3.43
C VAL A 277 6.01 -17.78 -4.74
N SER A 278 5.39 -17.20 -5.77
CA SER A 278 6.16 -16.88 -6.97
C SER A 278 7.17 -15.75 -6.70
N TRP A 279 8.48 -16.03 -6.80
CA TRP A 279 9.55 -15.02 -6.68
C TRP A 279 9.29 -13.80 -7.60
N THR A 280 8.98 -14.07 -8.86
CA THR A 280 8.69 -13.05 -9.88
C THR A 280 7.52 -12.10 -9.52
N HIS A 281 6.68 -12.51 -8.56
CA HIS A 281 5.50 -11.81 -8.06
C HIS A 281 5.74 -11.07 -6.73
N SER A 282 6.77 -11.46 -5.97
CA SER A 282 6.94 -11.04 -4.57
C SER A 282 8.26 -10.32 -4.27
N TRP A 283 9.16 -10.19 -5.25
CA TRP A 283 10.53 -9.67 -5.10
C TRP A 283 10.67 -8.24 -4.54
N TYR A 284 9.60 -7.43 -4.57
CA TYR A 284 9.65 -6.00 -4.22
C TYR A 284 10.07 -5.75 -2.76
N ILE A 285 9.47 -6.45 -1.79
CA ILE A 285 9.76 -6.24 -0.36
C ILE A 285 11.07 -6.96 -0.02
N GLY A 286 12.05 -6.23 0.51
CA GLY A 286 13.43 -6.68 0.64
C GLY A 286 14.35 -6.12 -0.45
N ASN A 287 13.82 -5.48 -1.50
CA ASN A 287 14.62 -4.85 -2.55
C ASN A 287 14.83 -3.35 -2.27
N ARG A 288 16.10 -2.95 -2.14
CA ARG A 288 16.51 -1.57 -1.80
C ARG A 288 16.22 -0.55 -2.89
N VAL A 289 16.33 -0.94 -4.16
CA VAL A 289 16.06 -0.06 -5.31
C VAL A 289 14.58 0.27 -5.40
N PHE A 290 13.73 -0.75 -5.28
CA PHE A 290 12.28 -0.56 -5.17
C PHE A 290 11.92 0.31 -3.96
N ALA A 291 12.51 0.03 -2.79
CA ALA A 291 12.23 0.82 -1.59
C ALA A 291 12.62 2.29 -1.75
N ARG A 292 13.70 2.59 -2.49
CA ARG A 292 14.14 3.96 -2.78
C ARG A 292 13.15 4.70 -3.67
N ASP A 293 12.68 4.04 -4.72
CA ASP A 293 11.67 4.60 -5.62
C ASP A 293 10.33 4.83 -4.88
N LEU A 294 9.91 3.85 -4.09
CA LEU A 294 8.70 3.96 -3.28
C LEU A 294 8.81 5.07 -2.22
N ALA A 295 9.96 5.22 -1.55
CA ALA A 295 10.20 6.31 -0.60
C ALA A 295 9.99 7.69 -1.24
N MET A 296 10.62 7.95 -2.38
CA MET A 296 10.45 9.22 -3.12
C MET A 296 9.02 9.40 -3.66
N THR A 297 8.36 8.31 -4.03
CA THR A 297 6.94 8.32 -4.46
C THR A 297 5.99 8.72 -3.33
N LEU A 298 6.22 8.22 -2.12
CA LEU A 298 5.42 8.54 -0.94
C LEU A 298 5.63 9.99 -0.52
N GLU A 299 6.89 10.46 -0.52
CA GLU A 299 7.27 11.84 -0.24
C GLU A 299 6.61 12.86 -1.16
N GLY A 300 6.44 12.53 -2.45
CA GLY A 300 5.76 13.40 -3.40
C GLY A 300 6.46 14.71 -3.74
N ALA A 301 7.70 14.89 -3.29
CA ALA A 301 8.49 16.09 -3.56
C ALA A 301 8.98 16.20 -4.99
N ILE A 302 9.13 15.05 -5.65
CA ILE A 302 9.53 14.95 -7.06
C ILE A 302 8.29 14.54 -7.84
N ASP A 303 8.04 15.20 -8.97
CA ASP A 303 6.99 14.78 -9.87
C ASP A 303 7.20 13.31 -10.28
N ARG A 304 6.11 12.56 -10.35
CA ARG A 304 6.12 11.09 -10.54
C ARG A 304 6.84 10.66 -11.82
N ASP A 305 6.93 11.52 -12.83
CA ASP A 305 7.57 11.22 -14.10
C ASP A 305 9.09 11.44 -14.09
N PHE A 306 9.61 12.07 -13.02
CA PHE A 306 11.00 12.52 -12.91
C PHE A 306 11.72 11.97 -11.66
N ILE A 307 11.14 10.97 -10.98
CA ILE A 307 11.80 10.31 -9.86
C ILE A 307 13.11 9.68 -10.37
N PRO A 308 14.29 9.97 -9.77
CA PRO A 308 15.60 9.57 -10.33
C PRO A 308 15.79 8.07 -10.55
N THR A 309 15.11 7.23 -9.78
CA THR A 309 15.08 5.77 -9.94
C THR A 309 14.21 5.30 -11.11
N ARG A 310 13.79 6.21 -12.01
CA ARG A 310 12.99 5.92 -13.19
C ARG A 310 13.65 6.47 -14.44
N GLU A 311 13.91 5.59 -15.40
CA GLU A 311 14.42 5.94 -16.72
C GLU A 311 13.36 5.79 -17.78
N ARG A 312 13.32 6.69 -18.77
CA ARG A 312 12.43 6.51 -19.93
C ARG A 312 13.09 5.61 -20.96
N ILE A 313 12.54 4.41 -21.16
CA ILE A 313 13.01 3.45 -22.17
C ILE A 313 11.82 3.16 -23.09
N GLY A 314 11.93 3.55 -24.37
CA GLY A 314 10.85 3.31 -25.34
C GLY A 314 9.52 3.99 -24.98
N GLY A 315 9.55 5.11 -24.24
CA GLY A 315 8.37 5.84 -23.78
C GLY A 315 7.78 5.36 -22.45
N GLU A 316 8.20 4.20 -21.94
CA GLU A 316 7.81 3.70 -20.62
C GLU A 316 8.76 4.20 -19.54
N LEU A 317 8.24 4.45 -18.33
CA LEU A 317 9.08 4.66 -17.14
C LEU A 317 9.52 3.31 -16.60
N CYS A 318 10.82 3.09 -16.53
CA CYS A 318 11.44 1.85 -16.10
C CYS A 318 12.20 2.04 -14.79
N LEU A 319 12.03 1.13 -13.84
CA LEU A 319 12.81 1.17 -12.60
C LEU A 319 14.30 1.01 -12.90
N ALA A 320 15.14 1.82 -12.28
CA ALA A 320 16.60 1.82 -12.40
C ALA A 320 17.26 2.11 -11.04
N ASP A 321 18.45 1.55 -10.82
CA ASP A 321 19.22 1.77 -9.59
C ASP A 321 20.04 3.07 -9.67
N HIS A 322 19.36 4.18 -9.36
CA HIS A 322 19.98 5.50 -9.25
C HIS A 322 19.86 6.04 -7.82
N PRO A 323 20.85 6.83 -7.36
CA PRO A 323 20.79 7.44 -6.04
C PRO A 323 19.71 8.53 -5.98
N ARG A 324 19.38 8.96 -4.75
CA ARG A 324 18.59 10.16 -4.51
C ARG A 324 19.37 11.41 -4.95
N PRO A 325 18.71 12.53 -5.28
CA PRO A 325 19.41 13.78 -5.59
C PRO A 325 20.24 14.23 -4.39
N VAL A 326 21.52 14.54 -4.62
CA VAL A 326 22.50 14.86 -3.58
C VAL A 326 22.05 16.02 -2.68
N PHE A 327 21.31 16.98 -3.24
CA PHE A 327 20.87 18.18 -2.54
C PHE A 327 19.36 18.21 -2.23
N GLN A 328 18.64 17.07 -2.34
CA GLN A 328 17.18 17.04 -2.14
C GLN A 328 16.75 17.63 -0.80
N SER A 329 17.50 17.37 0.27
CA SER A 329 17.20 17.88 1.61
C SER A 329 17.33 19.41 1.75
N GLN A 330 17.91 20.09 0.77
CA GLN A 330 18.09 21.54 0.73
C GLN A 330 17.03 22.24 -0.14
N TRP A 331 16.06 21.50 -0.71
CA TRP A 331 15.02 22.07 -1.56
C TRP A 331 13.85 22.70 -0.79
N ASP A 332 13.98 22.85 0.54
CA ASP A 332 12.98 23.50 1.41
C ASP A 332 11.56 22.93 1.28
N ILE A 333 11.45 21.66 0.87
CA ILE A 333 10.17 20.96 0.58
C ILE A 333 9.21 21.07 1.76
N LYS A 334 9.69 20.69 2.94
CA LYS A 334 8.88 20.66 4.17
C LYS A 334 8.43 22.06 4.59
N SER A 335 9.34 23.03 4.57
CA SER A 335 9.04 24.40 4.95
C SER A 335 8.00 25.03 4.01
N THR A 336 8.12 24.77 2.70
CA THR A 336 7.18 25.21 1.66
C THR A 336 5.79 24.60 1.88
N ALA A 337 5.71 23.30 2.20
CA ALA A 337 4.45 22.63 2.49
C ALA A 337 3.75 23.24 3.73
N GLN A 338 4.50 23.46 4.81
CA GLN A 338 3.98 24.04 6.05
C GLN A 338 3.58 25.52 5.92
N MET A 339 4.24 26.30 5.05
CA MET A 339 3.85 27.68 4.76
C MET A 339 2.54 27.74 3.98
N THR A 340 2.39 26.90 2.95
CA THR A 340 1.19 26.85 2.10
C THR A 340 -0.07 26.57 2.92
N GLU A 341 0.01 25.63 3.88
CA GLU A 341 -1.14 25.33 4.75
C GLU A 341 -1.57 26.49 5.66
N ARG A 342 -0.63 27.34 6.09
CA ARG A 342 -0.96 28.50 6.94
C ARG A 342 -1.74 29.57 6.19
N HIS A 343 -1.59 29.65 4.87
CA HIS A 343 -2.25 30.66 4.02
C HIS A 343 -3.61 30.21 3.48
N ILE A 344 -3.95 28.92 3.61
CA ILE A 344 -5.25 28.35 3.18
C ILE A 344 -6.28 28.41 4.34
N ARG A 345 -5.83 28.69 5.56
CA ARG A 345 -6.68 28.99 6.73
C ARG A 345 -7.00 30.48 6.77
#